data_AF-A0A520I7M9-F1
#
_entry.id   AF-A0A520I7M9-F1
#
_cell.length_a   1.000
_cell.length_b   1.000
_cell.length_c   1.000
_cell.angle_alpha   90.00
_cell.angle_beta   90.00
_cell.angle_gamma   90.00
#
_symmetry.space_group_name_H-M   'P 1'
#
loop_
_entity.id
_entity.type
_entity.pdbx_description
1 polymer ?
#
loop_
_entity_poly.entity_id
_entity_poly.type
_entity_poly.pdbx_seq_one_letter_code
_entity_poly.pdbx_strand_id
1 'polypeptide(L)' 'MNTEQPIIVGLDIGTTKIAVIAGRKNEFGKLEILGFGKSNSNGVKHGQVLNIDETIKAIRT' A
#
# COMPACT_ATOMS: atom_id res chain seq x y z
N MET A 1 -1.59 2.39 29.93
CA MET A 1 -0.75 2.19 28.74
C MET A 1 -1.67 2.30 27.55
N ASN A 2 -1.51 3.32 26.69
CA ASN A 2 -2.31 3.41 25.46
C ASN A 2 -1.84 2.32 24.52
N THR A 3 -2.55 1.20 24.48
CA THR A 3 -2.37 0.19 23.43
C THR A 3 -3.02 0.74 22.17
N GLU A 4 -2.30 1.60 21.45
CA GLU A 4 -2.71 1.95 20.10
C GLU A 4 -2.77 0.67 19.28
N GLN A 5 -3.91 0.47 18.62
CA GLN A 5 -4.11 -0.68 17.75
C GLN A 5 -3.09 -0.62 16.61
N PRO A 6 -2.43 -1.74 16.26
CA PRO A 6 -1.41 -1.73 15.22
C PRO A 6 -1.99 -1.28 13.88
N ILE A 7 -1.22 -0.48 13.15
CA ILE A 7 -1.56 -0.11 11.77
C ILE A 7 -1.30 -1.31 10.87
N ILE A 8 -2.30 -1.66 10.09
CA ILE A 8 -2.28 -2.69 9.06
C ILE A 8 -2.22 -1.98 7.71
N VAL A 9 -1.28 -2.39 6.86
CA VAL A 9 -1.10 -1.81 5.53
C VAL A 9 -1.29 -2.90 4.48
N GLY A 10 -2.18 -2.66 3.53
CA GLY A 10 -2.30 -3.43 2.29
C GLY A 10 -1.60 -2.70 1.16
N LEU A 11 -0.63 -3.34 0.52
CA LEU A 11 0.08 -2.84 -0.67
C LEU A 11 -0.26 -3.75 -1.85
N ASP A 12 -0.83 -3.17 -2.90
CA ASP A 12 -1.10 -3.83 -4.18
C ASP A 12 -0.17 -3.26 -5.25
N ILE A 13 0.59 -4.15 -5.91
CA ILE A 13 1.57 -3.80 -6.95
C ILE A 13 1.05 -4.31 -8.29
N GLY A 14 0.18 -3.53 -8.92
CA GLY A 14 -0.31 -3.80 -10.25
C GLY A 14 0.65 -3.37 -11.35
N THR A 15 0.46 -3.91 -12.56
CA THR A 15 1.17 -3.48 -13.77
C THR A 15 0.77 -2.07 -14.22
N THR A 16 -0.39 -1.58 -13.80
CA THR A 16 -0.91 -0.27 -14.18
C THR A 16 -0.73 0.77 -13.07
N LYS A 17 -0.88 0.33 -11.81
CA LYS A 17 -0.93 1.20 -10.64
C LYS A 17 -0.45 0.42 -9.43
N ILE A 18 0.27 1.13 -8.56
CA ILE A 18 0.53 0.68 -7.20
C ILE A 18 -0.46 1.40 -6.29
N ALA A 19 -1.13 0.66 -5.42
CA ALA A 19 -2.12 1.18 -4.49
C ALA A 19 -1.80 0.73 -3.07
N VAL A 20 -2.02 1.62 -2.11
CA VAL A 20 -1.80 1.34 -0.69
C VAL A 20 -3.00 1.79 0.12
N ILE A 21 -3.36 1.00 1.12
CA ILE A 21 -4.39 1.33 2.11
C ILE A 21 -3.84 1.04 3.49
N ALA A 22 -3.95 2.00 4.40
CA ALA A 22 -3.58 1.86 5.79
C ALA A 22 -4.83 1.95 6.67
N GLY A 23 -4.95 1.05 7.64
CA GLY A 23 -6.07 1.01 8.57
C GLY A 23 -5.67 0.39 9.91
N ARG A 24 -6.60 0.37 10.86
CA ARG A 24 -6.43 -0.34 12.14
C ARG A 24 -7.75 -0.95 12.56
N LYS A 25 -7.73 -1.91 13.48
CA LYS A 25 -8.98 -2.39 14.09
C LYS A 25 -9.46 -1.37 15.11
N ASN A 26 -10.74 -1.00 15.08
CA ASN A 26 -11.36 -0.23 16.14
C ASN A 26 -11.71 -1.13 17.35
N GLU A 27 -12.30 -0.54 18.38
CA GLU A 27 -12.71 -1.25 19.62
C GLU A 27 -13.71 -2.40 19.39
N PHE A 28 -14.42 -2.39 18.26
CA PHE A 28 -15.36 -3.43 17.84
C PHE A 28 -14.73 -4.48 16.92
N GLY A 29 -13.41 -4.43 16.71
CA GLY A 29 -12.68 -5.34 15.82
C GLY A 29 -12.89 -5.08 14.32
N LYS A 30 -13.57 -3.99 13.95
CA LYS A 30 -13.79 -3.59 12.55
C LYS A 30 -12.61 -2.80 12.01
N LEU A 31 -12.30 -2.96 10.73
CA LEU A 31 -11.27 -2.19 10.07
C LEU A 31 -11.72 -0.72 9.89
N GLU A 32 -11.00 0.20 10.50
CA GLU A 32 -11.08 1.65 10.29
C GLU A 32 -9.97 2.05 9.32
N ILE A 33 -10.32 2.71 8.21
CA ILE A 33 -9.36 3.20 7.22
C ILE A 33 -8.77 4.53 7.69
N LEU A 34 -7.45 4.59 7.81
CA LEU A 34 -6.70 5.78 8.22
C LEU A 34 -6.21 6.59 7.02
N GLY A 35 -5.94 5.92 5.90
CA GLY A 35 -5.46 6.58 4.69
C GLY A 35 -5.29 5.63 3.52
N PHE A 36 -5.11 6.20 2.34
CA PHE A 36 -4.82 5.47 1.11
C PHE A 36 -3.88 6.28 0.22
N GLY A 37 -3.17 5.60 -0.67
CA GLY A 37 -2.26 6.19 -1.64
C GLY A 37 -2.30 5.43 -2.95
N LYS A 38 -1.92 6.11 -4.04
CA LYS A 38 -1.80 5.48 -5.35
C LYS A 38 -0.72 6.16 -6.17
N SER A 39 0.02 5.36 -6.95
CA SER A 39 1.01 5.84 -7.92
C SER A 39 0.88 5.08 -9.24
N ASN A 40 1.38 5.65 -10.32
CA ASN A 40 1.43 4.95 -11.61
C ASN A 40 2.57 3.92 -11.58
N SER A 41 2.32 2.72 -12.09
CA SER A 41 3.33 1.65 -12.10
C SER A 41 4.10 1.67 -13.42
N ASN A 42 5.35 2.13 -13.37
CA ASN A 42 6.22 2.20 -14.54
C ASN A 42 7.27 1.07 -14.58
N GLY A 43 7.49 0.39 -13.45
CA GLY A 43 8.51 -0.65 -13.32
C GLY A 43 7.99 -2.08 -13.46
N VAL A 44 6.67 -2.29 -13.53
CA VAL A 44 6.03 -3.62 -13.51
C VAL A 44 5.28 -3.87 -14.82
N LYS A 45 5.56 -4.99 -15.49
CA LYS A 45 4.84 -5.46 -16.68
C LYS A 45 4.64 -6.97 -16.66
N HIS A 46 3.53 -7.45 -17.21
CA HIS A 46 3.18 -8.88 -17.22
C HIS A 46 3.33 -9.55 -15.84
N GLY A 47 3.00 -8.83 -14.76
CA GLY A 47 3.12 -9.31 -13.38
C GLY A 47 4.55 -9.42 -12.85
N GLN A 48 5.55 -8.90 -13.57
CA GLN A 48 6.96 -8.98 -13.21
C GLN A 48 7.58 -7.59 -13.07
N VAL A 49 8.50 -7.44 -12.12
CA VAL A 49 9.32 -6.24 -11.96
C VAL A 49 10.42 -6.26 -13.03
N LEU A 50 10.28 -5.41 -14.05
CA LEU A 50 11.28 -5.30 -15.13
C LEU A 50 12.26 -4.14 -14.90
N ASN A 51 11.83 -3.13 -14.15
CA ASN A 51 12.70 -2.02 -13.72
C ASN A 51 12.48 -1.77 -12.23
N ILE A 52 13.52 -2.07 -11.44
CA ILE A 52 13.46 -1.99 -9.98
C ILE A 52 13.46 -0.55 -9.48
N ASP A 53 14.23 0.34 -10.11
CA ASP A 53 14.34 1.75 -9.70
C ASP A 53 13.02 2.49 -9.88
N GLU A 54 12.35 2.27 -11.03
CA GLU A 54 11.02 2.84 -11.28
C GLU A 54 9.96 2.24 -10.35
N THR A 55 10.07 0.95 -9.99
CA THR A 55 9.18 0.32 -9.00
C THR A 55 9.36 0.95 -7.62
N ILE A 56 10.61 1.14 -7.17
CA ILE A 56 10.93 1.79 -5.89
C ILE A 56 10.39 3.21 -5.87
N LYS A 57 10.60 3.97 -6.95
CA LYS A 57 10.12 5.35 -7.08
C LYS A 57 8.60 5.41 -6.99
N ALA A 58 7.89 4.52 -7.69
CA ALA A 58 6.43 4.49 -7.66
C ALA A 58 5.87 4.11 -6.27
N ILE A 59 6.57 3.29 -5.49
CA ILE A 59 6.19 2.97 -4.10
C ILE A 59 6.42 4.17 -3.15
N ARG A 60 7.44 5.01 -3.41
CA ARG A 60 7.82 6.13 -2.52
C ARG A 60 6.96 7.39 -2.65
N THR A 61 6.34 7.60 -3.82
CA THR A 61 5.43 8.74 -4.09
C THR A 61 4.09 8.61 -3.38
#